data_AF-A0A0P1H2B9-F1
#
_entry.id   AF-A0A0P1H2B9-F1
#
_cell.length_a   1.000
_cell.length_b   1.000
_cell.length_c   1.000
_cell.angle_alpha   90.00
_cell.angle_beta   90.00
_cell.angle_gamma   90.00
#
_symmetry.space_group_name_H-M   'P 1'
#
loop_
_entity.id
_entity.type
_entity.pdbx_description
1 polymer ?
#
loop_
_entity_poly.entity_id
_entity_poly.type
_entity_poly.pdbx_seq_one_letter_code
_entity_poly.pdbx_strand_id
1 'polypeptide(L)'
;MTSPASLRRTARLSWRWHASRLLIPGNLWLLVIVGVVSAVGFVIFLMLLRQAPPYAVMQLRSTFLEQIVEREALAKMKLPVGPWLNAAGDPCLLSISERGSESTVEVHPRAGIRLRYRWRPGRLAILLSDAPAGLPVADLARDDIGCAVANRLVINLELPVSDGLLVLPVAGPAEVGAENVGQDHFFGGEIYLSARALLPPDRGALYPASDAPIVLPEGGRLAAADELRAGQSWYGTARVTSDGLVIAANTETATLVLVRAGDRSEFEPLHVGLLAKLFQDPSVAPWSIGTLFVITVLQLAISALSLSPGKRKESKPSASAPARDRNEKAQGAAPPVGTPSEGAD
;
A
#
# COMPACT_ATOMS: atom_id res chain seq x y z
N MET A 1 -56.59 25.47 -9.86
CA MET A 1 -56.00 25.44 -11.22
C MET A 1 -55.16 26.70 -11.42
N THR A 2 -53.90 26.68 -11.01
CA THR A 2 -52.94 27.77 -11.21
C THR A 2 -52.24 27.57 -12.55
N SER A 3 -52.34 28.56 -13.43
CA SER A 3 -51.83 28.48 -14.80
C SER A 3 -50.29 28.32 -14.82
N PRO A 4 -49.75 27.28 -15.47
CA PRO A 4 -48.31 26.97 -15.51
C PRO A 4 -47.47 28.02 -16.26
N ALA A 5 -48.11 29.02 -16.89
CA ALA A 5 -47.43 30.08 -17.62
C ALA A 5 -46.82 31.18 -16.71
N SER A 6 -47.37 31.39 -15.50
CA SER A 6 -46.92 32.46 -14.60
C SER A 6 -45.64 32.11 -13.83
N LEU A 7 -45.45 30.83 -13.48
CA LEU A 7 -44.26 30.33 -12.76
C LEU A 7 -42.98 30.32 -13.63
N ARG A 8 -43.11 30.26 -14.97
CA ARG A 8 -41.93 30.27 -15.87
C ARG A 8 -41.32 31.67 -16.06
N ARG A 9 -42.07 32.76 -15.83
CA ARG A 9 -41.55 34.14 -16.02
C ARG A 9 -40.77 34.65 -14.82
N THR A 10 -41.19 34.34 -13.60
CA THR A 10 -40.46 34.73 -12.38
C THR A 10 -39.13 33.97 -12.23
N ALA A 11 -39.09 32.70 -12.63
CA ALA A 11 -37.86 31.91 -12.64
C ALA A 11 -36.78 32.49 -13.58
N ARG A 12 -37.15 32.96 -14.79
CA ARG A 12 -36.18 33.51 -15.77
C ARG A 12 -35.58 34.87 -15.36
N LEU A 13 -36.31 35.67 -14.59
CA LEU A 13 -35.83 36.99 -14.14
C LEU A 13 -34.88 36.88 -12.95
N SER A 14 -35.10 35.95 -12.03
CA SER A 14 -34.16 35.70 -10.92
C SER A 14 -32.81 35.16 -11.41
N TRP A 15 -32.81 34.30 -12.44
CA TRP A 15 -31.59 33.70 -12.96
C TRP A 15 -30.68 34.70 -13.68
N ARG A 16 -31.27 35.65 -14.42
CA ARG A 16 -30.52 36.75 -15.07
C ARG A 16 -29.90 37.72 -14.06
N TRP A 17 -30.54 37.94 -12.92
CA TRP A 17 -30.02 38.80 -11.85
C TRP A 17 -28.87 38.16 -11.06
N HIS A 18 -28.89 36.84 -10.87
CA HIS A 18 -27.75 36.13 -10.28
C HIS A 18 -26.58 35.99 -11.25
N ALA A 19 -26.84 35.75 -12.54
CA ALA A 19 -25.79 35.64 -13.56
C ALA A 19 -25.02 36.97 -13.78
N SER A 20 -25.70 38.12 -13.68
CA SER A 20 -25.05 39.42 -13.88
C SER A 20 -24.18 39.87 -12.70
N ARG A 21 -24.47 39.45 -11.46
CA ARG A 21 -23.59 39.70 -10.29
C ARG A 21 -22.33 38.84 -10.29
N LEU A 22 -22.31 37.72 -11.01
CA LEU A 22 -21.13 36.88 -11.19
C LEU A 22 -20.11 37.49 -12.18
N LEU A 23 -20.53 38.43 -13.03
CA LEU A 23 -19.70 39.07 -14.07
C LEU A 23 -19.21 40.48 -13.69
N ILE A 24 -19.06 40.77 -12.39
CA ILE A 24 -18.30 41.95 -11.95
C ILE A 24 -16.82 41.65 -12.28
N PRO A 25 -16.07 42.55 -12.95
CA PRO A 25 -14.69 42.29 -13.39
C PRO A 25 -13.71 41.87 -12.28
N GLY A 26 -14.05 42.10 -11.00
CA GLY A 26 -13.31 41.57 -9.85
C GLY A 26 -13.51 40.07 -9.57
N ASN A 27 -14.65 39.48 -9.97
CA ASN A 27 -14.95 38.06 -9.73
C ASN A 27 -14.29 37.11 -10.74
N LEU A 28 -13.90 37.62 -11.92
CA LEU A 28 -13.21 36.82 -12.94
C LEU A 28 -11.87 36.28 -12.40
N TRP A 29 -11.12 37.11 -11.68
CA TRP A 29 -9.85 36.70 -11.07
C TRP A 29 -10.03 35.61 -10.01
N LEU A 30 -11.10 35.69 -9.22
CA LEU A 30 -11.43 34.68 -8.21
C LEU A 30 -11.74 33.33 -8.87
N LEU A 31 -12.50 33.34 -9.97
CA LEU A 31 -12.78 32.12 -10.75
C LEU A 31 -11.51 31.54 -11.37
N VAL A 32 -10.60 32.37 -11.88
CA VAL A 32 -9.31 31.91 -12.42
C VAL A 32 -8.46 31.27 -11.31
N ILE A 33 -8.35 31.89 -10.14
CA ILE A 33 -7.58 31.35 -9.01
C ILE A 33 -8.15 30.00 -8.56
N VAL A 34 -9.47 29.91 -8.37
CA VAL A 34 -10.14 28.66 -7.99
C VAL A 34 -9.92 27.58 -9.05
N GLY A 35 -9.99 27.95 -10.34
CA GLY A 35 -9.70 27.03 -11.45
C GLY A 35 -8.27 26.51 -11.42
N VAL A 36 -7.28 27.38 -11.22
CA VAL A 36 -5.87 26.99 -11.13
C VAL A 36 -5.61 26.10 -9.92
N VAL A 37 -6.11 26.46 -8.74
CA VAL A 37 -5.96 25.66 -7.51
C VAL A 37 -6.61 24.28 -7.68
N SER A 38 -7.80 24.22 -8.28
CA SER A 38 -8.49 22.96 -8.55
C SER A 38 -7.72 22.10 -9.56
N ALA A 39 -7.16 22.71 -10.61
CA ALA A 39 -6.34 22.00 -11.59
C ALA A 39 -5.05 21.45 -10.97
N VAL A 40 -4.36 22.23 -10.12
CA VAL A 40 -3.18 21.79 -9.38
C VAL A 40 -3.55 20.65 -8.43
N GLY A 41 -4.63 20.80 -7.66
CA GLY A 41 -5.13 19.74 -6.77
C GLY A 41 -5.48 18.45 -7.52
N PHE A 42 -6.09 18.57 -8.71
CA PHE A 42 -6.39 17.44 -9.57
C PHE A 42 -5.12 16.77 -10.13
N VAL A 43 -4.11 17.54 -10.55
CA VAL A 43 -2.82 16.99 -10.98
C VAL A 43 -2.11 16.26 -9.84
N ILE A 44 -2.11 16.83 -8.63
CA ILE A 44 -1.57 16.16 -7.43
C ILE A 44 -2.34 14.86 -7.17
N PHE A 45 -3.67 14.89 -7.22
CA PHE A 45 -4.50 13.69 -7.07
C PHE A 45 -4.17 12.61 -8.12
N LEU A 46 -3.99 12.99 -9.39
CA LEU A 46 -3.56 12.05 -10.43
C LEU A 46 -2.14 11.50 -10.18
N MET A 47 -1.22 12.31 -9.64
CA MET A 47 0.10 11.84 -9.22
C MET A 47 0.00 10.85 -8.06
N LEU A 48 -0.92 11.08 -7.10
CA LEU A 48 -1.20 10.16 -5.99
C LEU A 48 -1.79 8.83 -6.47
N LEU A 49 -2.52 8.82 -7.59
CA LEU A 49 -3.04 7.57 -8.18
C LEU A 49 -1.97 6.74 -8.91
N ARG A 50 -0.85 7.36 -9.32
CA ARG A 50 0.25 6.70 -10.06
C ARG A 50 1.42 6.28 -9.18
N GLN A 51 1.15 6.01 -7.90
CA GLN A 51 2.20 5.67 -6.95
C GLN A 51 2.86 4.32 -7.29
N ALA A 52 4.18 4.28 -7.12
CA ALA A 52 4.89 3.00 -7.08
C ALA A 52 4.36 2.17 -5.89
N PRO A 53 4.31 0.83 -6.05
CA PRO A 53 3.85 -0.05 -4.97
C PRO A 53 4.72 0.16 -3.72
N PRO A 54 4.13 0.03 -2.52
CA PRO A 54 4.90 0.03 -1.28
C PRO A 54 5.83 -1.19 -1.25
N TYR A 55 6.84 -1.08 -0.41
CA TYR A 55 7.84 -2.12 -0.21
C TYR A 55 7.56 -2.81 1.13
N ALA A 56 7.39 -4.12 1.11
CA ALA A 56 7.17 -4.93 2.29
C ALA A 56 8.41 -5.78 2.58
N VAL A 57 8.84 -5.80 3.84
CA VAL A 57 9.85 -6.72 4.35
C VAL A 57 9.17 -7.66 5.33
N MET A 58 9.33 -8.95 5.12
CA MET A 58 8.60 -9.99 5.83
C MET A 58 9.57 -10.92 6.54
N GLN A 59 9.26 -11.25 7.79
CA GLN A 59 9.91 -12.31 8.56
C GLN A 59 8.83 -13.31 8.97
N LEU A 60 8.83 -14.47 8.33
CA LEU A 60 7.74 -15.45 8.44
C LEU A 60 8.29 -16.76 8.98
N ARG A 61 7.45 -17.52 9.67
CA ARG A 61 7.78 -18.87 10.14
C ARG A 61 6.74 -19.84 9.62
N SER A 62 7.18 -20.90 8.96
CA SER A 62 6.27 -21.90 8.37
C SER A 62 6.94 -23.26 8.18
N THR A 63 6.17 -24.34 8.09
CA THR A 63 6.69 -25.63 7.59
C THR A 63 6.61 -25.75 6.06
N PHE A 64 5.92 -24.83 5.40
CA PHE A 64 5.67 -24.87 3.96
C PHE A 64 5.90 -23.51 3.29
N LEU A 65 6.59 -23.54 2.16
CA LEU A 65 6.82 -22.40 1.26
C LEU A 65 6.73 -22.89 -0.18
N GLU A 66 5.90 -22.24 -0.97
CA GLU A 66 5.74 -22.49 -2.40
C GLU A 66 6.08 -21.22 -3.17
N GLN A 67 6.74 -21.36 -4.32
CA GLN A 67 7.03 -20.24 -5.19
C GLN A 67 7.05 -20.65 -6.67
N ILE A 68 6.87 -19.68 -7.54
CA ILE A 68 7.16 -19.81 -8.97
C ILE A 68 8.49 -19.11 -9.23
N VAL A 69 9.45 -19.83 -9.81
CA VAL A 69 10.78 -19.26 -10.10
C VAL A 69 10.66 -18.22 -11.21
N GLU A 70 11.02 -16.98 -10.91
CA GLU A 70 11.03 -15.90 -11.91
C GLU A 70 12.45 -15.53 -12.35
N ARG A 71 13.40 -15.58 -11.41
CA ARG A 71 14.82 -15.26 -11.67
C ARG A 71 15.71 -16.47 -11.41
N GLU A 72 16.03 -17.22 -12.46
CA GLU A 72 16.88 -18.43 -12.39
C GLU A 72 18.20 -18.18 -11.64
N ALA A 73 18.82 -17.02 -11.87
CA ALA A 73 20.09 -16.66 -11.23
C ALA A 73 20.01 -16.52 -9.71
N LEU A 74 18.84 -16.14 -9.17
CA LEU A 74 18.61 -16.01 -7.73
C LEU A 74 18.02 -17.27 -7.11
N ALA A 75 17.39 -18.14 -7.92
CA ALA A 75 16.79 -19.39 -7.48
C ALA A 75 17.81 -20.55 -7.34
N LYS A 76 19.09 -20.30 -7.64
CA LYS A 76 20.17 -21.29 -7.50
C LYS A 76 20.31 -21.71 -6.05
N MET A 77 20.41 -23.01 -5.80
CA MET A 77 20.60 -23.56 -4.46
C MET A 77 21.76 -24.54 -4.42
N LYS A 78 22.53 -24.46 -3.34
CA LYS A 78 23.63 -25.38 -3.05
C LYS A 78 23.15 -26.34 -1.98
N LEU A 79 23.08 -27.62 -2.33
CA LEU A 79 22.64 -28.67 -1.43
C LEU A 79 23.84 -29.54 -1.10
N PRO A 80 24.05 -29.92 0.18
CA PRO A 80 25.02 -30.95 0.48
C PRO A 80 24.63 -32.25 -0.26
N VAL A 81 25.61 -33.10 -0.58
CA VAL A 81 25.35 -34.44 -1.10
C VAL A 81 25.52 -35.42 0.04
N GLY A 82 24.54 -36.29 0.22
CA GLY A 82 24.60 -37.34 1.22
C GLY A 82 23.69 -38.51 0.88
N PRO A 83 23.72 -39.59 1.69
CA PRO A 83 22.90 -40.79 1.49
C PRO A 83 21.38 -40.51 1.56
N TRP A 84 21.01 -39.31 2.00
CA TRP A 84 19.63 -38.85 2.10
C TRP A 84 19.06 -38.29 0.80
N LEU A 85 19.89 -38.01 -0.23
CA LEU A 85 19.44 -37.58 -1.54
C LEU A 85 18.74 -38.75 -2.27
N ASN A 86 17.52 -39.04 -1.87
CA ASN A 86 16.67 -40.06 -2.48
C ASN A 86 16.10 -39.52 -3.79
N ALA A 87 16.88 -39.62 -4.86
CA ALA A 87 16.44 -39.34 -6.21
C ALA A 87 15.80 -40.59 -6.83
N ALA A 88 14.59 -40.91 -6.41
CA ALA A 88 13.85 -42.02 -6.99
C ALA A 88 13.55 -41.72 -8.47
N GLY A 89 14.33 -42.31 -9.38
CA GLY A 89 13.97 -42.44 -10.80
C GLY A 89 14.63 -41.49 -11.79
N ASP A 90 15.57 -40.62 -11.39
CA ASP A 90 16.34 -39.81 -12.36
C ASP A 90 17.78 -40.33 -12.53
N PRO A 91 18.17 -40.83 -13.72
CA PRO A 91 19.50 -41.36 -13.97
C PRO A 91 20.61 -40.31 -13.74
N CYS A 92 20.31 -39.03 -13.89
CA CYS A 92 21.30 -38.00 -13.61
C CYS A 92 21.67 -37.95 -12.12
N LEU A 93 20.68 -37.92 -11.24
CA LEU A 93 20.96 -37.81 -9.81
C LEU A 93 21.71 -39.03 -9.28
N LEU A 94 21.43 -40.21 -9.83
CA LEU A 94 22.21 -41.42 -9.54
C LEU A 94 23.70 -41.21 -9.87
N SER A 95 23.99 -40.70 -11.07
CA SER A 95 25.37 -40.43 -11.50
C SER A 95 26.10 -39.39 -10.63
N ILE A 96 25.35 -38.42 -10.10
CA ILE A 96 25.86 -37.39 -9.19
C ILE A 96 26.07 -37.97 -7.78
N SER A 97 25.23 -38.90 -7.33
CA SER A 97 25.28 -39.48 -5.98
C SER A 97 26.40 -40.50 -5.78
N GLU A 98 26.78 -41.25 -6.82
CA GLU A 98 27.76 -42.36 -6.72
C GLU A 98 29.21 -41.90 -6.47
N ARG A 99 29.56 -40.62 -6.70
CA ARG A 99 30.95 -40.10 -6.63
C ARG A 99 31.39 -39.61 -5.24
N GLY A 100 30.97 -40.24 -4.15
CA GLY A 100 31.53 -40.00 -2.81
C GLY A 100 30.96 -38.79 -2.04
N SER A 101 31.35 -38.70 -0.76
CA SER A 101 30.49 -38.34 0.39
C SER A 101 30.54 -36.89 0.90
N GLU A 102 31.25 -35.96 0.27
CA GLU A 102 31.44 -34.59 0.80
C GLU A 102 31.22 -33.44 -0.20
N SER A 103 30.58 -33.69 -1.33
CA SER A 103 30.35 -32.65 -2.34
C SER A 103 29.07 -31.86 -2.10
N THR A 104 28.98 -30.66 -2.66
CA THR A 104 27.73 -29.91 -2.83
C THR A 104 27.21 -30.05 -4.26
N VAL A 105 25.90 -30.24 -4.43
CA VAL A 105 25.21 -30.17 -5.73
C VAL A 105 24.55 -28.81 -5.85
N GLU A 106 24.78 -28.16 -6.98
CA GLU A 106 24.08 -26.95 -7.36
C GLU A 106 22.84 -27.31 -8.17
N VAL A 107 21.67 -26.93 -7.69
CA VAL A 107 20.41 -27.03 -8.42
C VAL A 107 20.11 -25.66 -9.03
N HIS A 108 19.84 -25.66 -10.33
CA HIS A 108 19.50 -24.49 -11.13
C HIS A 108 18.06 -24.62 -11.64
N PRO A 109 17.04 -24.21 -10.84
CA PRO A 109 15.66 -24.24 -11.29
C PRO A 109 15.44 -23.32 -12.49
N ARG A 110 14.64 -23.76 -13.47
CA ARG A 110 14.26 -22.95 -14.62
C ARG A 110 13.16 -21.94 -14.26
N ALA A 111 13.04 -20.87 -15.04
CA ALA A 111 11.97 -19.90 -14.89
C ALA A 111 10.60 -20.55 -15.19
N GLY A 112 9.57 -20.14 -14.45
CA GLY A 112 8.22 -20.69 -14.53
C GLY A 112 8.00 -21.97 -13.73
N ILE A 113 9.05 -22.58 -13.17
CA ILE A 113 8.95 -23.81 -12.40
C ILE A 113 8.37 -23.54 -11.02
N ARG A 114 7.45 -24.41 -10.60
CA ARG A 114 6.90 -24.40 -9.25
C ARG A 114 7.86 -25.12 -8.31
N LEU A 115 8.35 -24.39 -7.33
CA LEU A 115 9.31 -24.84 -6.34
C LEU A 115 8.65 -24.84 -4.96
N ARG A 116 8.60 -26.01 -4.32
CA ARG A 116 7.98 -26.23 -3.02
C ARG A 116 9.02 -26.70 -2.02
N TYR A 117 9.07 -26.04 -0.88
CA TYR A 117 9.83 -26.44 0.29
C TYR A 117 8.88 -26.91 1.37
N ARG A 118 9.12 -28.12 1.87
CA ARG A 118 8.29 -28.71 2.91
C ARG A 118 9.15 -29.29 4.00
N TRP A 119 9.12 -28.66 5.15
CA TRP A 119 9.84 -29.07 6.33
C TRP A 119 9.02 -30.03 7.19
N ARG A 120 9.72 -31.00 7.79
CA ARG A 120 9.25 -31.88 8.86
C ARG A 120 10.38 -32.05 9.87
N PRO A 121 10.10 -32.50 11.10
CA PRO A 121 11.15 -32.79 12.07
C PRO A 121 12.24 -33.69 11.48
N GLY A 122 13.47 -33.18 11.40
CA GLY A 122 14.64 -33.86 10.85
C GLY A 122 14.68 -34.05 9.32
N ARG A 123 13.70 -33.52 8.57
CA ARG A 123 13.60 -33.73 7.11
C ARG A 123 13.13 -32.49 6.37
N LEU A 124 13.70 -32.26 5.19
CA LEU A 124 13.23 -31.25 4.25
C LEU A 124 13.01 -31.89 2.88
N ALA A 125 11.81 -31.71 2.34
CA ALA A 125 11.48 -32.06 0.97
C ALA A 125 11.48 -30.81 0.10
N ILE A 126 12.25 -30.86 -0.99
CA ILE A 126 12.28 -29.85 -2.05
C ILE A 126 11.68 -30.50 -3.29
N LEU A 127 10.63 -29.90 -3.84
CA LEU A 127 9.92 -30.39 -5.01
C LEU A 127 9.94 -29.31 -6.10
N LEU A 128 10.41 -29.67 -7.29
CA LEU A 128 10.29 -28.87 -8.50
C LEU A 128 9.33 -29.57 -9.46
N SER A 129 8.32 -28.84 -9.94
CA SER A 129 7.33 -29.35 -10.88
C SER A 129 6.82 -28.28 -11.84
N ASP A 130 5.88 -28.66 -12.70
CA ASP A 130 5.15 -27.77 -13.60
C ASP A 130 6.03 -27.15 -14.70
N ALA A 131 7.03 -27.89 -15.17
CA ALA A 131 7.74 -27.50 -16.38
C ALA A 131 6.80 -27.46 -17.59
N PRO A 132 6.97 -26.47 -18.49
CA PRO A 132 6.36 -26.53 -19.81
C PRO A 132 6.76 -27.82 -20.52
N ALA A 133 5.85 -28.36 -21.35
CA ALA A 133 6.06 -29.64 -22.01
C ALA A 133 7.39 -29.69 -22.77
N GLY A 134 8.22 -30.70 -22.45
CA GLY A 134 9.52 -30.91 -23.10
C GLY A 134 10.66 -30.05 -22.57
N LEU A 135 10.44 -29.20 -21.56
CA LEU A 135 11.52 -28.44 -20.90
C LEU A 135 11.93 -29.11 -19.59
N PRO A 136 13.21 -28.99 -19.19
CA PRO A 136 13.67 -29.47 -17.90
C PRO A 136 13.15 -28.59 -16.76
N VAL A 137 12.93 -29.18 -15.59
CA VAL A 137 12.58 -28.43 -14.37
C VAL A 137 13.80 -27.75 -13.73
N ALA A 138 14.98 -28.34 -13.91
CA ALA A 138 16.23 -27.80 -13.40
C ALA A 138 17.41 -28.37 -14.15
N ASP A 139 18.53 -27.65 -14.10
CA ASP A 139 19.84 -28.24 -14.34
C ASP A 139 20.50 -28.56 -13.00
N LEU A 140 21.12 -29.73 -12.91
CA LEU A 140 21.98 -30.08 -11.79
C LEU A 140 23.41 -29.94 -12.22
N ALA A 141 24.22 -29.31 -11.37
CA ALA A 141 25.65 -29.16 -11.59
C ALA A 141 26.41 -29.64 -10.35
N ARG A 142 27.42 -30.47 -10.57
CA ARG A 142 28.41 -30.86 -9.56
C ARG A 142 29.76 -30.93 -10.25
N ASP A 143 30.70 -30.10 -9.79
CA ASP A 143 32.04 -29.96 -10.39
C ASP A 143 31.92 -29.71 -11.91
N ASP A 144 32.31 -30.68 -12.74
CA ASP A 144 32.24 -30.62 -14.21
C ASP A 144 31.04 -31.37 -14.82
N ILE A 145 30.19 -31.99 -13.99
CA ILE A 145 29.03 -32.75 -14.45
C ILE A 145 27.80 -31.86 -14.37
N GLY A 146 27.27 -31.54 -15.55
CA GLY A 146 25.98 -30.89 -15.71
C GLY A 146 24.96 -31.84 -16.33
N CYS A 147 23.73 -31.85 -15.84
CA CYS A 147 22.64 -32.55 -16.48
C CYS A 147 21.33 -31.78 -16.34
N ALA A 148 20.39 -32.05 -17.24
CA ALA A 148 19.05 -31.50 -17.18
C ALA A 148 18.09 -32.55 -16.61
N VAL A 149 17.29 -32.17 -15.61
CA VAL A 149 16.26 -33.01 -15.00
C VAL A 149 14.93 -32.74 -15.67
N ALA A 150 14.32 -33.78 -16.24
CA ALA A 150 13.05 -33.67 -16.94
C ALA A 150 11.85 -33.79 -15.98
N ASN A 151 10.76 -33.09 -16.31
CA ASN A 151 9.41 -33.21 -15.71
C ASN A 151 9.26 -32.84 -14.23
N ARG A 152 9.98 -33.50 -13.33
CA ARG A 152 9.82 -33.37 -11.87
C ARG A 152 11.08 -33.78 -11.14
N LEU A 153 11.48 -32.97 -10.16
CA LEU A 153 12.59 -33.25 -9.27
C LEU A 153 12.08 -33.28 -7.83
N VAL A 154 12.32 -34.40 -7.13
CA VAL A 154 12.04 -34.52 -5.70
C VAL A 154 13.37 -34.77 -4.99
N ILE A 155 13.71 -33.87 -4.08
CA ILE A 155 14.90 -33.96 -3.26
C ILE A 155 14.43 -34.05 -1.81
N ASN A 156 14.79 -35.14 -1.15
CA ASN A 156 14.62 -35.28 0.29
C ASN A 156 15.97 -35.08 0.95
N LEU A 157 16.02 -34.29 2.01
CA LEU A 157 17.21 -34.02 2.80
C LEU A 157 16.92 -34.51 4.22
N GLU A 158 17.77 -35.38 4.75
CA GLU A 158 17.77 -35.68 6.18
C GLU A 158 18.72 -34.70 6.84
N LEU A 159 18.17 -33.86 7.71
CA LEU A 159 18.90 -32.75 8.29
C LEU A 159 19.46 -33.18 9.64
N PRO A 160 20.77 -33.06 9.88
CA PRO A 160 21.28 -33.12 11.25
C PRO A 160 20.61 -31.99 12.06
N VAL A 161 20.37 -32.24 13.34
CA VAL A 161 19.64 -31.33 14.27
C VAL A 161 20.33 -29.96 14.45
N SER A 162 21.49 -29.73 13.82
CA SER A 162 22.18 -28.46 13.81
C SER A 162 21.40 -27.38 13.03
N ASP A 163 20.88 -26.40 13.76
CA ASP A 163 20.16 -25.26 13.21
C ASP A 163 20.95 -24.45 12.17
N GLY A 164 20.28 -24.03 11.10
CA GLY A 164 20.71 -22.88 10.30
C GLY A 164 21.76 -23.14 9.21
N LEU A 165 22.17 -24.38 8.95
CA LEU A 165 23.17 -24.69 7.92
C LEU A 165 22.64 -24.60 6.47
N LEU A 166 21.33 -24.75 6.26
CA LEU A 166 20.74 -24.73 4.93
C LEU A 166 19.90 -23.48 4.69
N VAL A 167 20.30 -22.73 3.65
CA VAL A 167 19.63 -21.51 3.20
C VAL A 167 19.08 -21.77 1.80
N LEU A 168 17.76 -21.63 1.65
CA LEU A 168 17.06 -21.82 0.39
C LEU A 168 16.65 -20.47 -0.20
N PRO A 169 16.75 -20.27 -1.52
CA PRO A 169 16.39 -19.00 -2.13
C PRO A 169 14.86 -18.83 -2.24
N VAL A 170 14.42 -17.58 -2.14
CA VAL A 170 13.08 -17.10 -2.54
C VAL A 170 13.28 -16.11 -3.68
N ALA A 171 12.74 -16.39 -4.86
CA ALA A 171 13.06 -15.67 -6.10
C ALA A 171 11.90 -15.68 -7.12
N GLY A 172 10.74 -15.17 -6.69
CA GLY A 172 9.54 -15.06 -7.52
C GLY A 172 8.26 -15.00 -6.69
N PRO A 173 7.08 -15.03 -7.32
CA PRO A 173 5.81 -15.06 -6.62
C PRO A 173 5.78 -16.24 -5.64
N ALA A 174 5.43 -15.97 -4.38
CA ALA A 174 5.51 -16.97 -3.33
C ALA A 174 4.28 -16.98 -2.40
N GLU A 175 4.13 -18.11 -1.74
CA GLU A 175 3.07 -18.48 -0.82
C GLU A 175 3.68 -19.20 0.38
N VAL A 176 3.30 -18.79 1.58
CA VAL A 176 3.81 -19.35 2.85
C VAL A 176 2.66 -19.87 3.68
N GLY A 177 2.82 -21.12 4.12
CA GLY A 177 1.79 -21.84 4.87
C GLY A 177 0.75 -22.50 3.96
N ALA A 178 -0.20 -23.21 4.57
CA ALA A 178 -1.31 -23.81 3.87
C ALA A 178 -2.54 -23.89 4.79
N GLU A 179 -3.73 -23.93 4.19
CA GLU A 179 -4.99 -24.06 4.93
C GLU A 179 -5.24 -25.49 5.44
N ASN A 180 -4.48 -26.48 4.98
CA ASN A 180 -4.72 -27.88 5.31
C ASN A 180 -4.24 -28.20 6.74
N VAL A 181 -5.22 -28.29 7.64
CA VAL A 181 -5.06 -28.74 9.02
C VAL A 181 -4.38 -30.11 9.03
N GLY A 182 -3.11 -30.15 9.43
CA GLY A 182 -2.46 -31.39 9.88
C GLY A 182 -0.97 -31.53 9.58
N GLN A 183 -0.41 -30.85 8.58
CA GLN A 183 1.02 -31.04 8.23
C GLN A 183 1.75 -29.78 7.77
N ASP A 184 1.05 -28.83 7.15
CA ASP A 184 1.65 -27.62 6.59
C ASP A 184 1.15 -26.45 7.44
N HIS A 185 2.00 -25.95 8.32
CA HIS A 185 1.64 -25.04 9.40
C HIS A 185 2.35 -23.71 9.25
N PHE A 186 1.56 -22.64 9.30
CA PHE A 186 2.06 -21.27 9.39
C PHE A 186 2.15 -20.86 10.85
N PHE A 187 3.37 -20.61 11.35
CA PHE A 187 3.63 -20.23 12.73
C PHE A 187 3.54 -18.70 12.94
N GLY A 188 3.04 -17.95 11.96
CA GLY A 188 2.96 -16.50 12.02
C GLY A 188 4.23 -15.80 11.52
N GLY A 189 4.32 -14.51 11.80
CA GLY A 189 5.42 -13.66 11.34
C GLY A 189 5.16 -12.18 11.51
N GLU A 190 6.07 -11.38 10.99
CA GLU A 190 6.03 -9.93 11.04
C GLU A 190 6.21 -9.34 9.63
N ILE A 191 5.43 -8.30 9.33
CA ILE A 191 5.57 -7.51 8.11
C ILE A 191 5.90 -6.07 8.48
N TYR A 192 7.04 -5.59 7.97
CA TYR A 192 7.44 -4.20 8.00
C TYR A 192 7.09 -3.56 6.66
N LEU A 193 6.29 -2.49 6.71
CA LEU A 193 5.85 -1.80 5.50
C LEU A 193 6.59 -0.48 5.36
N SER A 194 7.11 -0.24 4.17
CA SER A 194 7.73 1.02 3.76
C SER A 194 6.96 1.61 2.58
N ALA A 195 6.62 2.89 2.69
CA ALA A 195 6.05 3.67 1.60
C ALA A 195 7.16 4.45 0.88
N ARG A 196 6.81 5.06 -0.26
CA ARG A 196 7.74 5.82 -1.10
C ARG A 196 7.34 7.28 -1.10
N ALA A 197 8.30 8.17 -0.85
CA ALA A 197 8.06 9.60 -0.82
C ALA A 197 7.61 10.10 -2.19
N LEU A 198 6.60 10.97 -2.18
CA LEU A 198 5.89 11.39 -3.38
C LEU A 198 6.52 12.59 -4.07
N LEU A 199 7.00 13.53 -3.26
CA LEU A 199 7.39 14.85 -3.70
C LEU A 199 8.92 15.01 -3.66
N PRO A 200 9.50 15.87 -4.52
CA PRO A 200 10.90 16.26 -4.42
C PRO A 200 11.20 16.91 -3.06
N PRO A 201 12.45 16.84 -2.58
CA PRO A 201 13.63 16.24 -3.23
C PRO A 201 13.70 14.70 -3.10
N ASP A 202 13.00 14.11 -2.13
CA ASP A 202 13.17 12.72 -1.72
C ASP A 202 12.32 11.72 -2.53
N ARG A 203 11.85 12.11 -3.72
CA ARG A 203 10.92 11.30 -4.51
C ARG A 203 11.43 9.86 -4.70
N GLY A 204 10.65 8.90 -4.24
CA GLY A 204 10.95 7.47 -4.31
C GLY A 204 11.70 6.89 -3.11
N ALA A 205 12.21 7.75 -2.20
CA ALA A 205 12.86 7.32 -0.96
C ALA A 205 11.88 6.50 -0.10
N LEU A 206 12.40 5.42 0.50
CA LEU A 206 11.61 4.56 1.38
C LEU A 206 11.54 5.17 2.78
N TYR A 207 10.33 5.22 3.35
CA TYR A 207 10.10 5.59 4.74
C TYR A 207 9.12 4.60 5.37
N PRO A 208 9.19 4.36 6.70
CA PRO A 208 8.28 3.44 7.37
C PRO A 208 6.83 3.93 7.23
N ALA A 209 5.96 3.05 6.75
CA ALA A 209 4.51 3.30 6.62
C ALA A 209 3.71 2.85 7.86
N SER A 210 4.40 2.35 8.88
CA SER A 210 3.87 1.96 10.17
C SER A 210 4.98 2.09 11.21
N ASP A 211 4.64 2.53 12.41
CA ASP A 211 5.59 2.65 13.53
C ASP A 211 5.90 1.28 14.15
N ALA A 212 5.07 0.28 13.88
CA ALA A 212 5.21 -1.08 14.39
C ALA A 212 5.01 -2.12 13.27
N PRO A 213 5.66 -3.31 13.36
CA PRO A 213 5.39 -4.40 12.44
C PRO A 213 3.95 -4.88 12.55
N ILE A 214 3.41 -5.30 11.41
CA ILE A 214 2.12 -6.00 11.37
C ILE A 214 2.39 -7.45 11.76
N VAL A 215 1.86 -7.85 12.91
CA VAL A 215 1.99 -9.21 13.43
C VAL A 215 0.96 -10.10 12.74
N LEU A 216 1.44 -11.17 12.10
CA LEU A 216 0.61 -12.18 11.49
C LEU A 216 0.33 -13.28 12.50
N PRO A 217 -0.94 -13.65 12.71
CA PRO A 217 -1.30 -14.71 13.63
C PRO A 217 -0.82 -16.07 13.12
N GLU A 218 -0.70 -17.02 14.06
CA GLU A 218 -0.53 -18.43 13.72
C GLU A 218 -1.75 -18.98 13.00
N GLY A 219 -1.51 -19.99 12.14
CA GLY A 219 -2.53 -20.58 11.30
C GLY A 219 -2.82 -19.75 10.06
N GLY A 220 -3.19 -20.46 8.98
CA GLY A 220 -3.54 -19.83 7.71
C GLY A 220 -2.39 -19.83 6.70
N ARG A 221 -2.41 -18.84 5.82
CA ARG A 221 -1.50 -18.71 4.69
C ARG A 221 -1.31 -17.24 4.31
N LEU A 222 -0.09 -16.87 3.98
CA LEU A 222 0.24 -15.60 3.35
C LEU A 222 0.63 -15.83 1.90
N ALA A 223 -0.03 -15.14 0.97
CA ALA A 223 0.28 -15.21 -0.45
C ALA A 223 0.47 -13.82 -1.06
N ALA A 224 1.26 -13.75 -2.13
CA ALA A 224 1.42 -12.54 -2.91
C ALA A 224 0.07 -12.04 -3.46
N ALA A 225 -0.74 -12.95 -4.00
CA ALA A 225 -2.09 -12.73 -4.52
C ALA A 225 -2.98 -13.96 -4.24
N ASP A 226 -4.26 -13.84 -4.60
CA ASP A 226 -5.25 -14.93 -4.58
C ASP A 226 -4.78 -16.16 -5.41
N GLU A 227 -4.03 -15.89 -6.49
CA GLU A 227 -3.30 -16.92 -7.23
C GLU A 227 -1.83 -16.50 -7.37
N LEU A 228 -0.92 -17.49 -7.30
CA LEU A 228 0.49 -17.33 -7.67
C LEU A 228 0.60 -16.91 -9.15
N ARG A 229 0.57 -15.59 -9.38
CA ARG A 229 0.67 -14.96 -10.70
C ARG A 229 1.93 -14.11 -10.78
N ALA A 230 2.40 -13.89 -12.01
CA ALA A 230 3.53 -13.01 -12.28
C ALA A 230 3.21 -11.56 -11.85
N GLY A 231 4.22 -10.85 -11.32
CA GLY A 231 4.15 -9.42 -11.00
C GLY A 231 4.18 -9.05 -9.51
N GLN A 232 4.19 -10.02 -8.60
CA GLN A 232 4.36 -9.79 -7.16
C GLN A 232 5.45 -10.71 -6.58
N SER A 233 6.64 -10.57 -7.15
CA SER A 233 7.78 -11.40 -6.81
C SER A 233 8.24 -11.11 -5.39
N TRP A 234 8.61 -12.17 -4.68
CA TRP A 234 9.28 -12.11 -3.41
C TRP A 234 10.76 -12.42 -3.65
N TYR A 235 11.65 -11.70 -2.97
CA TYR A 235 13.08 -11.98 -3.01
C TYR A 235 13.64 -12.14 -1.60
N GLY A 236 14.45 -13.16 -1.39
CA GLY A 236 15.01 -13.40 -0.07
C GLY A 236 15.45 -14.84 0.13
N THR A 237 15.34 -15.30 1.37
CA THR A 237 15.83 -16.62 1.78
C THR A 237 14.91 -17.29 2.79
N ALA A 238 14.85 -18.61 2.74
CA ALA A 238 14.26 -19.45 3.76
C ALA A 238 15.37 -20.26 4.44
N ARG A 239 15.59 -19.99 5.73
CA ARG A 239 16.54 -20.73 6.56
C ARG A 239 15.85 -21.92 7.19
N VAL A 240 16.49 -23.08 7.12
CA VAL A 240 15.97 -24.29 7.76
C VAL A 240 16.43 -24.35 9.21
N THR A 241 15.48 -24.53 10.12
CA THR A 241 15.69 -24.64 11.56
C THR A 241 15.07 -25.92 12.11
N SER A 242 15.32 -26.21 13.38
CA SER A 242 14.74 -27.34 14.14
C SER A 242 13.22 -27.25 14.31
N ASP A 243 12.63 -26.07 14.13
CA ASP A 243 11.19 -25.83 14.31
C ASP A 243 10.45 -25.55 12.98
N GLY A 244 11.16 -25.43 11.85
CA GLY A 244 10.55 -25.05 10.58
C GLY A 244 11.44 -24.23 9.65
N LEU A 245 10.81 -23.54 8.72
CA LEU A 245 11.43 -22.57 7.82
C LEU A 245 11.26 -21.16 8.40
N VAL A 246 12.38 -20.46 8.59
CA VAL A 246 12.40 -19.03 8.90
C VAL A 246 12.66 -18.28 7.61
N ILE A 247 11.65 -17.57 7.12
CA ILE A 247 11.62 -16.96 5.79
C ILE A 247 11.80 -15.45 5.96
N ALA A 248 12.87 -14.92 5.39
CA ALA A 248 13.12 -13.48 5.31
C ALA A 248 13.03 -13.07 3.84
N ALA A 249 11.99 -12.31 3.48
CA ALA A 249 11.75 -11.92 2.09
C ALA A 249 11.26 -10.47 1.99
N ASN A 250 11.53 -9.85 0.85
CA ASN A 250 10.99 -8.55 0.49
C ASN A 250 10.09 -8.66 -0.75
N THR A 251 9.16 -7.73 -0.90
CA THR A 251 8.32 -7.64 -2.10
C THR A 251 7.83 -6.22 -2.33
N GLU A 252 7.64 -5.86 -3.59
CA GLU A 252 6.98 -4.61 -4.00
C GLU A 252 5.56 -4.93 -4.41
N THR A 253 4.61 -4.76 -3.49
CA THR A 253 3.20 -5.07 -3.76
C THR A 253 2.27 -4.12 -3.04
N ALA A 254 1.18 -3.72 -3.71
CA ALA A 254 0.11 -2.95 -3.09
C ALA A 254 -0.80 -3.81 -2.21
N THR A 255 -0.79 -5.12 -2.43
CA THR A 255 -1.68 -6.07 -1.78
C THR A 255 -0.90 -7.31 -1.36
N LEU A 256 -1.12 -7.73 -0.12
CA LEU A 256 -0.79 -9.07 0.36
C LEU A 256 -2.09 -9.72 0.80
N VAL A 257 -2.21 -11.02 0.55
CA VAL A 257 -3.42 -11.77 0.87
C VAL A 257 -3.12 -12.64 2.07
N LEU A 258 -3.77 -12.34 3.20
CA LEU A 258 -3.79 -13.20 4.36
C LEU A 258 -5.06 -14.05 4.33
N VAL A 259 -4.89 -15.36 4.34
CA VAL A 259 -5.99 -16.33 4.48
C VAL A 259 -5.92 -16.92 5.87
N ARG A 260 -6.98 -16.78 6.66
CA ARG A 260 -7.03 -17.32 8.03
C ARG A 260 -7.47 -18.78 8.01
N ALA A 261 -6.95 -19.58 8.94
CA ALA A 261 -7.36 -20.97 9.05
C ALA A 261 -8.85 -21.09 9.38
N GLY A 262 -9.57 -21.92 8.63
CA GLY A 262 -11.00 -22.21 8.86
C GLY A 262 -11.98 -21.31 8.12
N ASP A 263 -11.52 -20.20 7.53
CA ASP A 263 -12.36 -19.32 6.71
C ASP A 263 -11.93 -19.38 5.24
N ARG A 264 -12.65 -20.19 4.46
CA ARG A 264 -12.32 -20.46 3.04
C ARG A 264 -12.78 -19.36 2.09
N SER A 265 -13.44 -18.32 2.59
CA SER A 265 -14.02 -17.25 1.77
C SER A 265 -13.54 -15.85 2.14
N GLU A 266 -12.95 -15.67 3.31
CA GLU A 266 -12.43 -14.37 3.74
C GLU A 266 -10.95 -14.23 3.43
N PHE A 267 -10.67 -13.64 2.26
CA PHE A 267 -9.38 -13.01 2.00
C PHE A 267 -9.38 -11.68 2.75
N GLU A 268 -8.42 -11.49 3.66
CA GLU A 268 -8.17 -10.18 4.24
C GLU A 268 -7.06 -9.52 3.41
N PRO A 269 -7.41 -8.68 2.42
CA PRO A 269 -6.39 -8.00 1.64
C PRO A 269 -5.76 -6.94 2.54
N LEU A 270 -4.49 -7.13 2.85
CA LEU A 270 -3.70 -6.16 3.57
C LEU A 270 -3.42 -4.97 2.63
N HIS A 271 -4.40 -4.07 2.54
CA HIS A 271 -4.27 -2.82 1.83
C HIS A 271 -3.33 -1.94 2.65
N VAL A 272 -2.14 -1.69 2.13
CA VAL A 272 -1.26 -0.68 2.70
C VAL A 272 -1.89 0.68 2.43
N GLY A 273 -2.75 1.10 3.35
CA GLY A 273 -3.76 2.13 3.17
C GLY A 273 -3.17 3.46 2.69
N LEU A 274 -3.80 4.03 1.65
CA LEU A 274 -3.42 5.30 1.05
C LEU A 274 -3.39 6.46 2.07
N LEU A 275 -4.28 6.44 3.07
CA LEU A 275 -4.33 7.48 4.11
C LEU A 275 -3.13 7.40 5.08
N ALA A 276 -2.76 6.21 5.56
CA ALA A 276 -1.62 6.06 6.46
C ALA A 276 -0.32 6.55 5.79
N LYS A 277 -0.17 6.25 4.50
CA LYS A 277 0.94 6.77 3.67
C LYS A 277 0.95 8.29 3.59
N LEU A 278 -0.21 8.94 3.39
CA LEU A 278 -0.26 10.39 3.16
C LEU A 278 0.14 11.20 4.40
N PHE A 279 -0.20 10.72 5.60
CA PHE A 279 0.11 11.41 6.86
C PHE A 279 1.53 11.13 7.36
N GLN A 280 2.12 10.01 6.97
CA GLN A 280 3.49 9.65 7.35
C GLN A 280 4.53 10.02 6.28
N ASP A 281 4.12 10.53 5.11
CA ASP A 281 5.06 10.97 4.08
C ASP A 281 5.82 12.24 4.53
N PRO A 282 7.14 12.14 4.79
CA PRO A 282 7.93 13.29 5.21
C PRO A 282 7.95 14.40 4.15
N SER A 283 7.73 14.05 2.87
CA SER A 283 7.66 15.01 1.78
C SER A 283 6.35 15.79 1.75
N VAL A 284 5.27 15.32 2.38
CA VAL A 284 3.98 16.05 2.42
C VAL A 284 4.01 17.20 3.43
N ALA A 285 4.72 17.04 4.55
CA ALA A 285 4.83 18.05 5.59
C ALA A 285 5.23 19.45 5.06
N PRO A 286 6.34 19.64 4.32
CA PRO A 286 6.72 20.96 3.82
C PRO A 286 5.71 21.53 2.82
N TRP A 287 5.06 20.68 2.01
CA TRP A 287 4.03 21.13 1.06
C TRP A 287 2.72 21.53 1.74
N SER A 288 2.34 20.84 2.82
CA SER A 288 1.17 21.21 3.63
C SER A 288 1.37 22.57 4.27
N ILE A 289 2.57 22.85 4.81
CA ILE A 289 2.95 24.16 5.36
C ILE A 289 2.94 25.24 4.26
N GLY A 290 3.53 24.95 3.10
CA GLY A 290 3.53 25.88 1.96
C GLY A 290 2.12 26.19 1.46
N THR A 291 1.24 25.20 1.40
CA THR A 291 -0.16 25.36 1.00
C THR A 291 -0.93 26.22 2.00
N LEU A 292 -0.76 25.95 3.30
CA LEU A 292 -1.35 26.76 4.38
C LEU A 292 -0.89 28.22 4.30
N PHE A 293 0.40 28.44 4.04
CA PHE A 293 0.96 29.78 3.83
C PHE A 293 0.30 30.49 2.64
N VAL A 294 0.20 29.82 1.48
CA VAL A 294 -0.46 30.38 0.28
C VAL A 294 -1.93 30.69 0.54
N ILE A 295 -2.67 29.80 1.20
CA ILE A 295 -4.08 30.04 1.58
C ILE A 295 -4.19 31.27 2.49
N THR A 296 -3.30 31.38 3.47
CA THR A 296 -3.30 32.51 4.42
C THR A 296 -3.00 33.84 3.71
N VAL A 297 -2.01 33.86 2.82
CA VAL A 297 -1.69 35.03 1.98
C VAL A 297 -2.86 35.39 1.07
N LEU A 298 -3.52 34.40 0.48
CA LEU A 298 -4.69 34.61 -0.37
C LEU A 298 -5.88 35.16 0.42
N GLN A 299 -6.14 34.64 1.62
CA GLN A 299 -7.17 35.17 2.52
C GLN A 299 -6.88 36.62 2.91
N LEU A 300 -5.64 36.93 3.29
CA LEU A 300 -5.19 38.30 3.57
C LEU A 300 -5.41 39.23 2.37
N ALA A 301 -5.09 38.78 1.16
CA ALA A 301 -5.31 39.55 -0.07
C ALA A 301 -6.81 39.79 -0.33
N ILE A 302 -7.65 38.77 -0.18
CA ILE A 302 -9.11 38.87 -0.34
C ILE A 302 -9.70 39.82 0.71
N SER A 303 -9.26 39.70 1.97
CA SER A 303 -9.69 40.60 3.05
C SER A 303 -9.27 42.04 2.77
N ALA A 304 -8.05 42.28 2.29
CA ALA A 304 -7.57 43.61 1.90
C ALA A 304 -8.35 44.18 0.71
N LEU A 305 -8.67 43.35 -0.29
CA LEU A 305 -9.51 43.72 -1.44
C LEU A 305 -10.96 44.01 -1.03
N SER A 306 -11.48 43.28 -0.05
CA SER A 306 -12.83 43.48 0.51
C SER A 306 -12.92 44.74 1.38
N LEU A 307 -11.81 45.11 2.01
CA LEU A 307 -11.64 46.35 2.77
C LEU A 307 -11.36 47.56 1.88
N SER A 308 -11.10 47.38 0.57
CA SER A 308 -11.01 48.50 -0.37
C SER A 308 -12.36 49.21 -0.36
N PRO A 309 -12.46 50.43 0.20
CA PRO A 309 -13.71 51.14 0.29
C PRO A 309 -14.09 51.46 -1.14
N GLY A 310 -14.99 50.66 -1.71
CA GLY A 310 -15.62 50.96 -2.97
C GLY A 310 -16.07 52.40 -2.87
N LYS A 311 -15.53 53.26 -3.74
CA LYS A 311 -15.90 54.68 -3.86
C LYS A 311 -17.42 54.71 -3.80
N ARG A 312 -17.95 54.97 -2.61
CA ARG A 312 -19.36 55.12 -2.35
C ARG A 312 -19.64 56.38 -3.14
N LYS A 313 -20.18 56.23 -4.36
CA LYS A 313 -20.65 57.37 -5.14
C LYS A 313 -21.65 58.03 -4.22
N GLU A 314 -21.24 59.13 -3.59
CA GLU A 314 -22.14 60.02 -2.89
C GLU A 314 -23.23 60.36 -3.89
N SER A 315 -24.39 59.75 -3.72
CA SER A 315 -25.61 60.31 -4.24
C SER A 315 -25.69 61.70 -3.64
N LYS A 316 -25.41 62.73 -4.46
CA LYS A 316 -25.62 64.14 -4.13
C LYS A 316 -26.92 64.28 -3.32
N PRO A 317 -26.88 64.84 -2.10
CA PRO A 317 -28.11 65.27 -1.47
C PRO A 317 -28.67 66.39 -2.36
N SER A 318 -29.85 66.16 -2.93
CA SER A 318 -30.64 67.23 -3.53
C SER A 318 -31.05 68.15 -2.38
N ALA A 319 -30.44 69.33 -2.33
CA ALA A 319 -30.77 70.37 -1.38
C ALA A 319 -32.12 70.98 -1.76
N SER A 320 -33.13 70.77 -0.93
CA SER A 320 -34.20 71.72 -0.70
C SER A 320 -34.52 71.77 0.80
N ALA A 321 -34.08 72.86 1.42
CA ALA A 321 -34.58 73.36 2.70
C ALA A 321 -36.02 73.93 2.51
N PRO A 322 -36.79 74.38 3.53
CA PRO A 322 -36.41 74.62 4.93
C PRO A 322 -37.43 74.21 6.03
N ALA A 323 -36.93 74.24 7.27
CA ALA A 323 -37.54 74.67 8.54
C ALA A 323 -39.04 74.44 8.83
N ARG A 324 -39.33 73.67 9.89
CA ARG A 324 -40.39 74.02 10.88
C ARG A 324 -40.20 73.31 12.21
N ASP A 325 -39.63 74.06 13.15
CA ASP A 325 -40.12 74.38 14.49
C ASP A 325 -40.93 73.38 15.35
N ARG A 326 -40.59 73.44 16.66
CA ARG A 326 -41.40 73.19 17.87
C ARG A 326 -41.50 71.82 18.54
N ASN A 327 -41.03 71.86 19.80
CA ASN A 327 -41.69 71.44 21.05
C ASN A 327 -41.81 69.94 21.30
N GLU A 328 -41.79 69.40 22.51
CA GLU A 328 -41.54 69.83 23.90
C GLU A 328 -41.61 68.52 24.72
N LYS A 329 -41.14 68.58 25.97
CA LYS A 329 -41.40 67.64 27.09
C LYS A 329 -40.64 66.31 27.05
N ALA A 330 -39.66 66.10 27.93
CA ALA A 330 -39.72 66.04 29.40
C ALA A 330 -40.60 64.89 29.93
N GLN A 331 -39.92 63.88 30.49
CA GLN A 331 -40.30 62.92 31.55
C GLN A 331 -39.46 61.65 31.31
N GLY A 332 -38.75 61.06 32.26
CA GLY A 332 -38.71 61.21 33.71
C GLY A 332 -38.28 59.85 34.27
N ALA A 333 -37.62 59.89 35.43
CA ALA A 333 -37.43 58.82 36.40
C ALA A 333 -36.47 57.64 36.07
N ALA A 334 -35.48 57.53 36.95
CA ALA A 334 -34.63 56.36 37.20
C ALA A 334 -35.27 55.47 38.32
N PRO A 335 -34.52 54.53 38.95
CA PRO A 335 -34.63 53.05 38.96
C PRO A 335 -35.28 52.56 40.30
N PRO A 336 -35.04 51.39 40.96
CA PRO A 336 -34.14 50.22 40.74
C PRO A 336 -34.71 48.83 41.17
N VAL A 337 -33.82 47.83 41.39
CA VAL A 337 -33.96 46.57 42.19
C VAL A 337 -34.59 45.37 41.44
N GLY A 338 -34.12 44.12 41.49
CA GLY A 338 -33.00 43.42 42.13
C GLY A 338 -33.12 41.88 41.89
N THR A 339 -31.98 41.17 41.76
CA THR A 339 -31.57 39.81 42.28
C THR A 339 -32.57 38.63 42.40
N PRO A 340 -32.16 37.35 42.69
CA PRO A 340 -31.13 36.43 42.15
C PRO A 340 -31.67 34.95 41.97
N SER A 341 -30.77 33.95 41.83
CA SER A 341 -30.95 32.46 41.82
C SER A 341 -31.61 31.84 40.56
N GLU A 342 -31.24 30.69 39.99
CA GLU A 342 -30.96 29.29 40.44
C GLU A 342 -30.16 28.63 39.26
N GLY A 343 -29.24 27.65 39.34
CA GLY A 343 -29.30 26.33 39.99
C GLY A 343 -29.57 25.21 38.95
N ALA A 344 -28.63 24.25 38.81
CA ALA A 344 -28.69 22.94 38.10
C ALA A 344 -28.69 22.94 36.54
N ASP A 345 -27.97 22.09 35.80
CA ASP A 345 -27.31 20.79 36.04
C ASP A 345 -25.84 20.74 35.58
#